data_AF-A0AAV0FVM3-F1
#
_entry.id   AF-A0AAV0FVM3-F1
#
_cell.length_a   1.000
_cell.length_b   1.000
_cell.length_c   1.000
_cell.angle_alpha   90.00
_cell.angle_beta   90.00
_cell.angle_gamma   90.00
#
_symmetry.space_group_name_H-M   'P 1'
#
loop_
_entity.id
_entity.type
_entity.pdbx_description
1 polymer ?
#
loop_
_entity_poly.entity_id
_entity_poly.type
_entity_poly.pdbx_seq_one_letter_code
_entity_poly.pdbx_strand_id
1 'polypeptide(L)'
;MQGNSQLISNVCTDALSAEKYYYFIRLMGRKASHVALECTLQSHPNMVILAEEVAASKLTLFDITQQICDAVQARAQQDKYHGVILLPEGLIESIPEVYALLKEIHGLLRQGISADNISSQLSPWAYALFEFLPPFIRKQLLLYPESDDSAQLSQIETEKLLAFRVEEEMNKRTKEGKYTGKKFNAICHFFGYQARGSLPSKFDCDYAYVLGHVCYHILAAGLNGYLATLTNLKNPVNKWRCGAAPITAMMTVRRYGHGPAASSFGRPALHPATVDLRGKTYELLRQSATTFLLDDVYRNPGPLQFDGPGADAKALTLCVEDQDYMGRIKELQEYLDKVRTIVKPGCTQDVLKAALSAMASVTNILSVMSNGGNTNF
;
A
#
# COMPACT_ATOMS: atom_id res chain seq x y z
N MET A 1 -11.83 0.05 5.00
CA MET A 1 -11.59 0.52 3.60
C MET A 1 -12.85 1.08 2.95
N GLN A 2 -14.01 0.43 3.08
CA GLN A 2 -15.29 0.93 2.53
C GLN A 2 -15.68 2.32 3.07
N GLY A 3 -15.56 2.58 4.38
CA GLY A 3 -15.84 3.90 4.95
C GLY A 3 -14.98 5.03 4.37
N ASN A 4 -13.68 4.81 4.19
CA ASN A 4 -12.79 5.79 3.52
C ASN A 4 -13.20 5.99 2.04
N SER A 5 -13.51 4.90 1.33
CA SER A 5 -13.89 4.97 -0.09
C SER A 5 -15.18 5.77 -0.29
N GLN A 6 -16.16 5.64 0.61
CA GLN A 6 -17.37 6.46 0.59
C GLN A 6 -17.06 7.96 0.75
N LEU A 7 -16.23 8.33 1.74
CA LEU A 7 -15.87 9.72 1.98
C LEU A 7 -15.12 10.32 0.78
N ILE A 8 -14.17 9.57 0.21
CA ILE A 8 -13.43 9.98 -1.00
C ILE A 8 -14.40 10.18 -2.16
N SER A 9 -15.35 9.27 -2.37
CA SER A 9 -16.30 9.36 -3.48
C SER A 9 -17.23 10.56 -3.37
N ASN A 10 -17.61 10.94 -2.15
CA ASN A 10 -18.36 12.17 -1.90
C ASN A 10 -17.51 13.40 -2.25
N VAL A 11 -16.22 13.40 -1.91
CA VAL A 11 -15.28 14.47 -2.31
C VAL A 11 -15.09 14.50 -3.83
N CYS A 12 -15.02 13.36 -4.51
CA CYS A 12 -14.98 13.31 -5.97
C CYS A 12 -16.23 13.94 -6.61
N THR A 13 -17.41 13.68 -6.03
CA THR A 13 -18.67 14.28 -6.49
C THR A 13 -18.71 15.80 -6.25
N ASP A 14 -18.19 16.25 -5.10
CA ASP A 14 -18.04 17.67 -4.79
C ASP A 14 -17.04 18.36 -5.74
N ALA A 15 -15.92 17.71 -6.05
CA ALA A 15 -14.92 18.20 -6.99
C ALA A 15 -15.50 18.42 -8.39
N LEU A 16 -16.32 17.47 -8.87
CA LEU A 16 -17.03 17.57 -10.13
C LEU A 16 -18.08 18.69 -10.13
N SER A 17 -18.71 18.96 -8.98
CA SER A 17 -19.74 20.00 -8.86
C SER A 17 -19.15 21.41 -8.74
N ALA A 18 -18.01 21.55 -8.05
CA ALA A 18 -17.37 22.83 -7.78
C ALA A 18 -16.44 23.29 -8.93
N GLU A 19 -15.82 22.36 -9.65
CA GLU A 19 -14.94 22.57 -10.81
C GLU A 19 -13.76 23.55 -10.59
N LYS A 20 -13.31 23.71 -9.35
CA LYS A 20 -12.31 24.74 -8.97
C LYS A 20 -11.21 24.30 -8.00
N TYR A 21 -11.32 23.11 -7.42
CA TYR A 21 -10.45 22.66 -6.34
C TYR A 21 -9.75 21.35 -6.69
N TYR A 22 -8.49 21.26 -6.28
CA TYR A 22 -7.76 20.00 -6.20
C TYR A 22 -7.76 19.50 -4.75
N TYR A 23 -8.33 18.34 -4.51
CA TYR A 23 -8.44 17.74 -3.19
C TYR A 23 -7.28 16.79 -2.95
N PHE A 24 -6.46 17.08 -1.94
CA PHE A 24 -5.39 16.22 -1.47
C PHE A 24 -5.89 15.44 -0.27
N ILE A 25 -6.09 14.14 -0.43
CA ILE A 25 -6.65 13.28 0.61
C ILE A 25 -5.57 12.35 1.11
N ARG A 26 -5.13 12.57 2.35
CA ARG A 26 -4.24 11.63 3.06
C ARG A 26 -5.05 10.51 3.69
N LEU A 27 -4.59 9.28 3.51
CA LEU A 27 -5.20 8.06 4.03
C LEU A 27 -4.30 7.37 5.03
N MET A 28 -4.88 6.92 6.14
CA MET A 28 -4.19 6.06 7.08
C MET A 28 -3.79 4.72 6.43
N GLY A 29 -2.57 4.27 6.65
CA GLY A 29 -1.97 3.07 6.06
C GLY A 29 -0.63 2.66 6.66
N ARG A 30 -0.11 3.38 7.67
CA ARG A 30 1.26 3.30 8.16
C ARG A 30 2.24 3.18 7.00
N LYS A 31 2.94 2.05 6.86
CA LYS A 31 4.02 1.84 5.90
C LYS A 31 3.57 1.34 4.52
N ALA A 32 2.35 0.84 4.38
CA ALA A 32 1.90 0.19 3.14
C ALA A 32 0.71 0.91 2.51
N SER A 33 0.63 0.91 1.18
CA SER A 33 -0.39 1.68 0.45
C SER A 33 -1.68 0.89 0.16
N HIS A 34 -1.93 -0.26 0.81
CA HIS A 34 -3.10 -1.10 0.56
C HIS A 34 -4.43 -0.35 0.65
N VAL A 35 -4.57 0.54 1.64
CA VAL A 35 -5.78 1.35 1.81
C VAL A 35 -5.94 2.34 0.65
N ALA A 36 -4.85 3.00 0.23
CA ALA A 36 -4.89 3.94 -0.89
C ALA A 36 -5.21 3.24 -2.21
N LEU A 37 -4.60 2.08 -2.46
CA LEU A 37 -4.87 1.24 -3.63
C LEU A 37 -6.33 0.79 -3.68
N GLU A 38 -6.87 0.25 -2.59
CA GLU A 38 -8.28 -0.17 -2.52
C GLU A 38 -9.22 1.01 -2.75
N CYS A 39 -8.99 2.13 -2.07
CA CYS A 39 -9.84 3.32 -2.23
C CYS A 39 -9.80 3.84 -3.67
N THR A 40 -8.65 3.77 -4.34
CA THR A 40 -8.50 4.16 -5.74
C THR A 40 -9.35 3.29 -6.66
N LEU A 41 -9.30 1.98 -6.48
CA LEU A 41 -10.11 1.04 -7.27
C LEU A 41 -11.62 1.18 -7.00
N GLN A 42 -12.02 1.62 -5.81
CA GLN A 42 -13.44 1.82 -5.50
C GLN A 42 -14.00 3.17 -5.99
N SER A 43 -13.22 4.24 -5.91
CA SER A 43 -13.70 5.62 -6.10
C SER A 43 -13.21 6.30 -7.39
N HIS A 44 -12.18 5.73 -8.04
CA HIS A 44 -11.56 6.24 -9.27
C HIS A 44 -11.12 7.72 -9.17
N PRO A 45 -10.32 8.12 -8.17
CA PRO A 45 -9.75 9.46 -8.10
C PRO A 45 -8.81 9.69 -9.30
N ASN A 46 -8.48 10.95 -9.60
CA ASN A 46 -7.66 11.24 -10.79
C ASN A 46 -6.22 10.76 -10.64
N MET A 47 -5.70 10.74 -9.41
CA MET A 47 -4.32 10.35 -9.16
C MET A 47 -4.17 9.71 -7.78
N VAL A 48 -3.30 8.72 -7.70
CA VAL A 48 -2.83 8.12 -6.45
C VAL A 48 -1.32 8.04 -6.49
N ILE A 49 -0.66 8.36 -5.38
CA ILE A 49 0.77 8.11 -5.22
C ILE A 49 0.95 6.91 -4.30
N LEU A 50 1.53 5.82 -4.80
CA LEU A 50 1.84 4.66 -3.95
C LEU A 50 3.26 4.80 -3.37
N ALA A 51 3.37 4.56 -2.06
CA ALA A 51 4.62 4.58 -1.33
C ALA A 51 5.65 3.60 -1.91
N GLU A 52 5.17 2.43 -2.34
CA GLU A 52 5.98 1.37 -2.93
C GLU A 52 6.57 1.77 -4.30
N GLU A 53 5.83 2.49 -5.15
CA GLU A 53 6.32 3.01 -6.43
C GLU A 53 7.42 4.06 -6.23
N VAL A 54 7.19 4.97 -5.27
CA VAL A 54 8.14 6.02 -4.89
C VAL A 54 9.44 5.41 -4.39
N ALA A 55 9.37 4.41 -3.53
CA ALA A 55 10.54 3.70 -3.03
C ALA A 55 11.27 2.91 -4.14
N ALA A 56 10.53 2.23 -5.01
CA ALA A 56 11.11 1.43 -6.11
C ALA A 56 11.82 2.30 -7.15
N SER A 57 11.22 3.45 -7.50
CA SER A 57 11.75 4.38 -8.50
C SER A 57 12.66 5.46 -7.90
N LYS A 58 12.87 5.44 -6.57
CA LYS A 58 13.66 6.43 -5.81
C LYS A 58 13.26 7.87 -6.10
N LEU A 59 11.96 8.14 -6.21
CA LEU A 59 11.45 9.47 -6.52
C LEU A 59 11.76 10.44 -5.38
N THR A 60 12.15 11.66 -5.75
CA THR A 60 12.35 12.76 -4.80
C THR A 60 11.04 13.51 -4.54
N LEU A 61 11.02 14.36 -3.52
CA LEU A 61 9.89 15.26 -3.26
C LEU A 61 9.64 16.19 -4.46
N PHE A 62 10.71 16.58 -5.16
CA PHE A 62 10.63 17.37 -6.38
C PHE A 62 9.95 16.59 -7.51
N ASP A 63 10.35 15.33 -7.75
CA ASP A 63 9.76 14.49 -8.82
C ASP A 63 8.26 14.26 -8.59
N ILE A 64 7.85 13.98 -7.36
CA ILE A 64 6.43 13.80 -7.00
C ILE A 64 5.66 15.10 -7.23
N THR A 65 6.22 16.24 -6.84
CA THR A 65 5.60 17.56 -7.07
C THR A 65 5.44 17.82 -8.56
N GLN A 66 6.49 17.55 -9.36
CA GLN A 66 6.47 17.73 -10.80
C GLN A 66 5.42 16.82 -11.47
N GLN A 67 5.34 15.56 -11.06
CA GLN A 67 4.34 14.60 -11.56
C GLN A 67 2.90 15.11 -11.32
N ILE A 68 2.63 15.66 -10.14
CA ILE A 68 1.32 16.24 -9.81
C ILE A 68 1.07 17.51 -10.65
N CYS A 69 2.05 18.40 -10.78
CA CYS A 69 1.93 19.60 -11.61
C CYS A 69 1.67 19.27 -13.08
N ASP A 70 2.34 18.24 -13.61
CA ASP A 70 2.17 17.78 -15.00
C ASP A 70 0.76 17.19 -15.20
N ALA A 71 0.24 16.44 -14.23
CA ALA A 71 -1.14 15.97 -14.19
C ALA A 71 -2.15 17.12 -14.19
N VAL A 72 -1.95 18.13 -13.33
CA VAL A 72 -2.80 19.34 -13.27
C VAL A 72 -2.77 20.09 -14.60
N GLN A 73 -1.59 20.21 -15.22
CA GLN A 73 -1.43 20.89 -16.51
C GLN A 73 -2.11 20.12 -17.64
N ALA A 74 -1.99 18.78 -17.69
CA ALA A 74 -2.66 17.95 -18.68
C ALA A 74 -4.19 18.06 -18.59
N ARG A 75 -4.75 18.12 -17.37
CA ARG A 75 -6.18 18.35 -17.15
C ARG A 75 -6.61 19.77 -17.54
N ALA A 76 -5.78 20.77 -17.23
CA ALA A 76 -6.06 22.16 -17.61
C ALA A 76 -6.09 22.37 -19.14
N GLN A 77 -5.36 21.57 -19.92
CA GLN A 77 -5.45 21.56 -21.38
C GLN A 77 -6.80 21.05 -21.92
N GLN A 78 -7.58 20.36 -21.08
CA GLN A 78 -8.95 19.91 -21.37
C GLN A 78 -10.00 20.76 -20.65
N ASP A 79 -9.62 21.98 -20.22
CA ASP A 79 -10.46 22.90 -19.44
C ASP A 79 -10.94 22.36 -18.09
N LYS A 80 -10.23 21.36 -17.54
CA LYS A 80 -10.52 20.77 -16.22
C LYS A 80 -9.59 21.33 -15.16
N TYR A 81 -10.14 22.09 -14.22
CA TYR A 81 -9.40 22.76 -13.14
C TYR A 81 -9.68 22.19 -11.75
N HIS A 82 -10.14 20.95 -11.69
CA HIS A 82 -10.43 20.24 -10.46
C HIS A 82 -9.86 18.83 -10.50
N GLY A 83 -9.71 18.19 -9.35
CA GLY A 83 -9.34 16.79 -9.26
C GLY A 83 -9.15 16.30 -7.83
N VAL A 84 -8.99 14.99 -7.68
CA VAL A 84 -8.78 14.32 -6.40
C VAL A 84 -7.50 13.50 -6.46
N ILE A 85 -6.63 13.70 -5.47
CA ILE A 85 -5.32 13.06 -5.34
C ILE A 85 -5.28 12.31 -4.01
N LEU A 86 -5.01 11.01 -4.06
CA LEU A 86 -4.87 10.17 -2.87
C LEU A 86 -3.41 9.97 -2.48
N LEU A 87 -3.13 10.12 -1.19
CA LEU A 87 -1.79 10.00 -0.61
C LEU A 87 -1.81 9.06 0.61
N PRO A 88 -0.94 8.04 0.69
CA PRO A 88 -0.80 7.24 1.89
C PRO A 88 -0.01 8.01 2.97
N GLU A 89 -0.37 7.86 4.25
CA GLU A 89 0.29 8.60 5.33
C GLU A 89 1.80 8.28 5.45
N GLY A 90 2.23 7.06 5.11
CA GLY A 90 3.63 6.66 5.11
C GLY A 90 4.43 7.03 3.87
N LEU A 91 3.86 7.84 2.97
CA LEU A 91 4.57 8.32 1.79
C LEU A 91 5.91 8.98 2.15
N ILE A 92 5.95 9.74 3.25
CA ILE A 92 7.12 10.48 3.71
C ILE A 92 8.32 9.58 4.06
N GLU A 93 8.08 8.36 4.55
CA GLU A 93 9.14 7.38 4.84
C GLU A 93 9.65 6.67 3.57
N SER A 94 8.92 6.77 2.47
CA SER A 94 9.27 6.11 1.21
C SER A 94 10.11 7.00 0.29
N ILE A 95 10.08 8.31 0.51
CA ILE A 95 10.94 9.27 -0.20
C ILE A 95 12.35 9.17 0.40
N PRO A 96 13.38 8.76 -0.38
CA PRO A 96 14.72 8.46 0.17
C PRO A 96 15.36 9.62 0.94
N GLU A 97 15.19 10.85 0.45
CA GLU A 97 15.80 12.03 1.06
C GLU A 97 15.17 12.42 2.40
N VAL A 98 13.84 12.34 2.49
CA VAL A 98 13.15 12.64 3.74
C VAL A 98 13.35 11.51 4.74
N TYR A 99 13.41 10.26 4.27
CA TYR A 99 13.73 9.11 5.12
C TYR A 99 15.12 9.21 5.75
N ALA A 100 16.13 9.64 4.99
CA ALA A 100 17.48 9.87 5.49
C ALA A 100 17.50 10.99 6.54
N LEU A 101 16.81 12.11 6.27
CA LEU A 101 16.64 13.21 7.21
C LEU A 101 15.96 12.75 8.52
N LEU A 102 14.87 12.00 8.43
CA LEU A 102 14.15 11.46 9.60
C LEU A 102 15.06 10.58 10.45
N LYS A 103 15.85 9.70 9.83
CA LYS A 103 16.82 8.87 10.55
C LYS A 103 17.87 9.66 11.29
N GLU A 104 18.39 10.72 10.67
CA GLU A 104 19.38 11.58 11.27
C GLU A 104 18.80 12.34 12.47
N ILE A 105 17.62 12.95 12.30
CA ILE A 105 16.88 13.62 13.38
C ILE A 105 16.61 12.66 14.56
N HIS A 106 16.09 11.47 14.29
CA HIS A 106 15.81 10.48 15.34
C HIS A 106 17.10 9.97 16.01
N GLY A 107 18.21 9.92 15.29
CA GLY A 107 19.53 9.60 15.85
C GLY A 107 20.01 10.67 16.83
N LEU A 108 19.83 11.95 16.50
CA LEU A 108 20.18 13.09 17.34
C LEU A 108 19.26 13.22 18.56
N LEU A 109 17.95 13.01 18.39
CA LEU A 109 16.99 12.99 19.50
C LEU A 109 17.32 11.90 20.53
N ARG A 110 17.78 10.72 20.07
CA ARG A 110 18.24 9.64 20.96
C ARG A 110 19.49 9.99 21.76
N GLN A 111 20.33 10.90 21.26
CA GLN A 111 21.50 11.39 21.99
C GLN A 111 21.12 12.46 23.03
N GLY A 112 19.83 12.82 23.15
CA GLY A 112 19.34 13.81 24.11
C GLY A 112 19.49 15.25 23.63
N ILE A 113 19.75 15.46 22.34
CA ILE A 113 19.83 16.81 21.76
C ILE A 113 18.43 17.40 21.70
N SER A 114 18.27 18.62 22.22
CA SER A 114 17.00 19.35 22.15
C SER A 114 16.63 19.69 20.71
N ALA A 115 15.32 19.67 20.41
CA ALA A 115 14.79 19.92 19.05
C ALA A 115 15.31 21.24 18.42
N ASP A 116 15.56 22.26 19.23
CA ASP A 116 16.05 23.57 18.78
C ASP A 116 17.51 23.55 18.30
N ASN A 117 18.31 22.60 18.79
CA ASN A 117 19.72 22.46 18.45
C ASN A 117 19.99 21.42 17.36
N ILE A 118 18.95 20.72 16.88
CA ILE A 118 19.10 19.67 15.87
C ILE A 118 19.62 20.26 14.56
N SER A 119 19.13 21.43 14.14
CA SER A 119 19.49 22.03 12.86
C SER A 119 20.98 22.31 12.71
N SER A 120 21.72 22.58 13.79
CA SER A 120 23.18 22.83 13.71
C SER A 120 24.03 21.56 13.67
N GLN A 121 23.45 20.40 14.00
CA GLN A 121 24.14 19.12 14.01
C GLN A 121 23.77 18.20 12.84
N LEU A 122 22.84 18.63 12.00
CA LEU A 122 22.51 17.93 10.77
C LEU A 122 23.67 17.99 9.77
N SER A 123 23.80 16.93 8.99
CA SER A 123 24.65 16.89 7.81
C SER A 123 24.28 18.00 6.84
N PRO A 124 25.23 18.54 6.04
CA PRO A 124 24.95 19.65 5.13
C PRO A 124 23.78 19.39 4.17
N TRP A 125 23.64 18.14 3.73
CA TRP A 125 22.55 17.74 2.83
C TRP A 125 21.20 17.64 3.55
N ALA A 126 21.16 17.03 4.74
CA ALA A 126 19.95 16.97 5.55
C ALA A 126 19.51 18.37 6.00
N TYR A 127 20.46 19.25 6.34
CA TYR A 127 20.19 20.64 6.68
C TYR A 127 19.57 21.40 5.50
N ALA A 128 20.13 21.27 4.30
CA ALA A 128 19.59 21.91 3.11
C ALA A 128 18.15 21.46 2.82
N LEU A 129 17.86 20.16 2.97
CA LEU A 129 16.49 19.64 2.84
C LEU A 129 15.58 20.16 3.95
N PHE A 130 16.06 20.20 5.20
CA PHE A 130 15.31 20.72 6.33
C PHE A 130 14.96 22.20 6.14
N GLU A 131 15.90 23.03 5.70
CA GLU A 131 15.66 24.44 5.36
C GLU A 131 14.71 24.61 4.19
N PHE A 132 14.84 23.74 3.17
CA PHE A 132 13.93 23.72 2.04
C PHE A 132 12.49 23.56 2.53
N LEU A 133 12.22 22.60 3.43
CA LEU A 133 10.87 22.28 3.91
C LEU A 133 10.17 23.47 4.63
N PRO A 134 8.84 23.61 4.47
CA PRO A 134 8.09 24.66 5.16
C PRO A 134 8.19 24.59 6.69
N PRO A 135 8.08 25.74 7.41
CA PRO A 135 8.22 25.79 8.87
C PRO A 135 7.28 24.86 9.64
N PHE A 136 6.07 24.62 9.14
CA PHE A 136 5.10 23.74 9.79
C PHE A 136 5.52 22.27 9.73
N ILE A 137 6.07 21.82 8.59
CA ILE A 137 6.62 20.46 8.44
C ILE A 137 7.86 20.28 9.28
N ARG A 138 8.77 21.27 9.31
CA ARG A 138 9.96 21.21 10.17
C ARG A 138 9.60 20.90 11.63
N LYS A 139 8.58 21.58 12.18
CA LYS A 139 8.10 21.32 13.54
C LYS A 139 7.54 19.92 13.73
N GLN A 140 6.83 19.39 12.72
CA GLN A 140 6.25 18.04 12.77
C GLN A 140 7.33 16.94 12.68
N LEU A 141 8.42 17.16 11.93
CA LEU A 141 9.54 16.22 11.84
C LEU A 141 10.40 16.16 13.10
N LEU A 142 10.38 17.21 13.93
CA LEU A 142 11.11 17.28 15.21
C LEU A 142 10.37 16.60 16.37
N LEU A 143 9.18 16.04 16.14
CA LEU A 143 8.44 15.29 17.16
C LEU A 143 9.20 14.01 17.54
N TYR A 144 9.09 13.61 18.81
CA TYR A 144 9.71 12.39 19.29
C TYR A 144 9.13 11.15 18.57
N PRO A 145 9.97 10.17 18.21
CA PRO A 145 9.52 8.95 17.56
C PRO A 145 8.57 8.14 18.45
N GLU A 146 7.77 7.27 17.83
CA GLU A 146 6.94 6.29 18.54
C GLU A 146 7.81 5.25 19.28
N SER A 147 7.18 4.43 20.13
CA SER A 147 7.89 3.40 20.93
C SER A 147 8.61 2.33 20.09
N ASP A 148 8.27 2.21 18.81
CA ASP A 148 8.90 1.32 17.84
C ASP A 148 9.98 1.99 16.97
N ASP A 149 10.43 3.20 17.34
CA ASP A 149 11.43 4.04 16.62
C ASP A 149 10.94 4.55 15.25
N SER A 150 9.63 4.42 14.95
CA SER A 150 9.02 5.00 13.74
C SER A 150 8.62 6.46 13.95
N ALA A 151 8.54 7.22 12.85
CA ALA A 151 8.05 8.59 12.91
C ALA A 151 6.56 8.60 13.24
N GLN A 152 6.06 9.68 13.86
CA GLN A 152 4.62 9.88 14.08
C GLN A 152 3.93 10.26 12.76
N LEU A 153 3.78 9.31 11.84
CA LEU A 153 3.31 9.52 10.47
C LEU A 153 1.94 10.19 10.41
N SER A 154 1.05 9.91 11.36
CA SER A 154 -0.28 10.51 11.38
C SER A 154 -0.25 12.01 11.70
N GLN A 155 0.80 12.51 12.37
CA GLN A 155 0.99 13.94 12.70
C GLN A 155 1.68 14.72 11.58
N ILE A 156 2.37 14.05 10.66
CA ILE A 156 3.04 14.70 9.55
C ILE A 156 2.03 14.94 8.43
N GLU A 157 1.72 16.21 8.18
CA GLU A 157 0.71 16.66 7.22
C GLU A 157 1.27 16.66 5.79
N THR A 158 1.58 15.47 5.28
CA THR A 158 2.19 15.26 3.95
C THR A 158 1.34 15.81 2.80
N GLU A 159 0.02 15.75 2.93
CA GLU A 159 -0.95 16.37 2.01
C GLU A 159 -0.76 17.88 1.90
N LYS A 160 -0.53 18.56 3.03
CA LYS A 160 -0.31 20.00 3.06
C LYS A 160 1.07 20.37 2.54
N LEU A 161 2.08 19.54 2.81
CA LEU A 161 3.42 19.70 2.23
C LEU A 161 3.36 19.67 0.70
N LEU A 162 2.74 18.62 0.13
CA LEU A 162 2.65 18.47 -1.33
C LEU A 162 1.76 19.55 -1.94
N ALA A 163 0.62 19.88 -1.33
CA ALA A 163 -0.24 20.97 -1.80
C ALA A 163 0.49 22.31 -1.86
N PHE A 164 1.26 22.64 -0.81
CA PHE A 164 2.08 23.86 -0.76
C PHE A 164 3.13 23.89 -1.87
N ARG A 165 3.83 22.77 -2.10
CA ARG A 165 4.85 22.67 -3.15
C ARG A 165 4.29 22.75 -4.56
N VAL A 166 3.17 22.07 -4.79
CA VAL A 166 2.45 22.14 -6.07
C VAL A 166 1.97 23.57 -6.31
N GLU A 167 1.47 24.28 -5.29
CA GLU A 167 1.08 25.68 -5.44
C GLU A 167 2.26 26.59 -5.80
N GLU A 168 3.42 26.45 -5.14
CA GLU A 168 4.64 27.20 -5.48
C GLU A 168 5.09 26.95 -6.93
N GLU A 169 5.12 25.68 -7.34
CA GLU A 169 5.55 25.28 -8.68
C GLU A 169 4.55 25.70 -9.77
N MET A 170 3.24 25.58 -9.51
CA MET A 170 2.21 26.06 -10.44
C MET A 170 2.26 27.59 -10.60
N ASN A 171 2.51 28.33 -9.53
CA ASN A 171 2.70 29.78 -9.59
C ASN A 171 3.94 30.16 -10.42
N LYS A 172 5.03 29.39 -10.30
CA LYS A 172 6.23 29.55 -11.13
C LYS A 172 5.91 29.28 -12.61
N ARG A 173 5.22 28.17 -12.93
CA ARG A 173 4.81 27.86 -14.31
C ARG A 173 3.86 28.89 -14.92
N THR A 174 3.02 29.52 -14.09
CA THR A 174 2.15 30.63 -14.51
C THR A 174 2.96 31.86 -14.87
N LYS A 175 3.97 32.22 -14.06
CA LYS A 175 4.89 33.34 -14.35
C LYS A 175 5.73 33.09 -15.61
N GLU A 176 6.12 31.84 -15.85
CA GLU A 176 6.83 31.42 -17.07
C GLU A 176 5.93 31.33 -18.31
N GLY A 177 4.61 31.46 -18.16
CA GLY A 177 3.64 31.35 -19.26
C GLY A 177 3.40 29.92 -19.76
N LYS A 178 3.94 28.89 -19.09
CA LYS A 178 3.72 27.47 -19.43
C LYS A 178 2.35 26.96 -19.03
N TYR A 179 1.74 27.58 -18.01
CA TYR A 179 0.42 27.23 -17.52
C TYR A 179 -0.56 28.37 -17.79
N THR A 180 -1.58 28.08 -18.59
CA THR A 180 -2.64 29.03 -19.00
C THR A 180 -3.97 28.79 -18.27
N GLY A 181 -4.01 27.86 -17.33
CA GLY A 181 -5.23 27.50 -16.61
C GLY A 181 -5.59 28.48 -15.49
N LYS A 182 -6.70 28.18 -14.79
CA LYS A 182 -7.13 28.93 -13.62
C LYS A 182 -6.13 28.81 -12.46
N LYS A 183 -6.17 29.77 -11.53
CA LYS A 183 -5.36 29.72 -10.30
C LYS A 183 -5.59 28.37 -9.59
N PHE A 184 -4.49 27.68 -9.29
CA PHE A 184 -4.50 26.44 -8.54
C PHE A 184 -4.96 26.70 -7.09
N ASN A 185 -5.95 25.94 -6.63
CA ASN A 185 -6.43 25.97 -5.25
C ASN A 185 -6.50 24.54 -4.73
N ALA A 186 -5.80 24.28 -3.62
CA ALA A 186 -5.78 22.97 -2.98
C ALA A 186 -6.64 22.94 -1.71
N ILE A 187 -7.39 21.85 -1.51
CA ILE A 187 -8.08 21.53 -0.26
C ILE A 187 -7.50 20.23 0.28
N CYS A 188 -7.09 20.23 1.55
CA CYS A 188 -6.47 19.08 2.19
C CYS A 188 -7.45 18.39 3.13
N HIS A 189 -7.53 17.06 3.04
CA HIS A 189 -8.29 16.22 3.96
C HIS A 189 -7.42 15.08 4.50
N PHE A 190 -7.70 14.67 5.73
CA PHE A 190 -7.11 13.49 6.33
C PHE A 190 -8.20 12.52 6.78
N PHE A 191 -8.26 11.35 6.15
CA PHE A 191 -9.22 10.30 6.47
C PHE A 191 -8.52 9.12 7.15
N GLY A 192 -8.95 8.82 8.36
CA GLY A 192 -8.31 7.83 9.21
C GLY A 192 -9.15 7.43 10.41
N TYR A 193 -9.13 8.27 11.46
CA TYR A 193 -9.80 7.98 12.72
C TYR A 193 -11.30 7.68 12.59
N GLN A 194 -11.99 8.41 11.72
CA GLN A 194 -13.42 8.23 11.46
C GLN A 194 -13.77 6.82 10.95
N ALA A 195 -12.89 6.23 10.14
CA ALA A 195 -13.09 4.89 9.59
C ALA A 195 -12.62 3.76 10.52
N ARG A 196 -11.83 4.06 11.57
CA ARG A 196 -11.41 3.06 12.58
C ARG A 196 -12.46 2.82 13.65
N GLY A 197 -13.27 3.83 13.95
CA GLY A 197 -14.35 3.76 14.94
C GLY A 197 -15.73 3.47 14.34
N SER A 198 -15.82 3.17 13.04
CA SER A 198 -17.10 2.88 12.38
C SER A 198 -17.59 1.45 12.65
N LEU A 199 -18.87 1.20 12.39
CA LEU A 199 -19.41 -0.15 12.43
C LEU A 199 -18.69 -1.06 11.41
N PRO A 200 -18.35 -2.31 11.79
CA PRO A 200 -17.72 -3.28 10.89
C PRO A 200 -18.66 -3.68 9.75
N SER A 201 -18.11 -4.01 8.59
CA SER A 201 -18.90 -4.61 7.50
C SER A 201 -19.40 -6.01 7.89
N LYS A 202 -20.41 -6.53 7.19
CA LYS A 202 -20.87 -7.92 7.40
C LYS A 202 -19.72 -8.93 7.21
N PHE A 203 -18.86 -8.69 6.22
CA PHE A 203 -17.64 -9.47 6.02
C PHE A 203 -16.71 -9.42 7.25
N ASP A 204 -16.44 -8.23 7.80
CA ASP A 204 -15.59 -8.08 8.98
C ASP A 204 -16.21 -8.71 10.23
N CYS A 205 -17.54 -8.64 10.38
CA CYS A 205 -18.28 -9.33 11.44
C CYS A 205 -18.09 -10.85 11.35
N ASP A 206 -18.35 -11.44 10.20
CA ASP A 206 -18.21 -12.88 9.97
C ASP A 206 -16.75 -13.31 10.14
N TYR A 207 -15.82 -12.53 9.60
CA TYR A 207 -14.38 -12.78 9.68
C TYR A 207 -13.88 -12.78 11.13
N ALA A 208 -14.19 -11.74 11.89
CA ALA A 208 -13.79 -11.62 13.30
C ALA A 208 -14.44 -12.71 14.16
N TYR A 209 -15.73 -13.02 13.92
CA TYR A 209 -16.45 -14.05 14.66
C TYR A 209 -15.84 -15.43 14.45
N VAL A 210 -15.58 -15.81 13.20
CA VAL A 210 -14.97 -17.11 12.88
C VAL A 210 -13.54 -17.19 13.41
N LEU A 211 -12.73 -16.12 13.33
CA LEU A 211 -11.40 -16.09 13.94
C LEU A 211 -11.44 -16.34 15.45
N GLY A 212 -12.40 -15.75 16.16
CA GLY A 212 -12.60 -15.99 17.59
C GLY A 212 -12.89 -17.46 17.91
N HIS A 213 -13.75 -18.11 17.10
CA HIS A 213 -14.02 -19.54 17.20
C HIS A 213 -12.79 -20.40 16.93
N VAL A 214 -11.98 -20.04 15.93
CA VAL A 214 -10.72 -20.75 15.65
C VAL A 214 -9.75 -20.65 16.83
N CYS A 215 -9.62 -19.46 17.44
CA CYS A 215 -8.80 -19.28 18.64
C CYS A 215 -9.26 -20.19 19.79
N TYR A 216 -10.57 -20.35 20.01
CA TYR A 216 -11.10 -21.28 21.01
C TYR A 216 -10.65 -22.73 20.74
N HIS A 217 -10.72 -23.19 19.49
CA HIS A 217 -10.27 -24.54 19.14
C HIS A 217 -8.75 -24.74 19.27
N ILE A 218 -7.95 -23.72 18.95
CA ILE A 218 -6.49 -23.75 19.17
C ILE A 218 -6.19 -23.92 20.67
N LEU A 219 -6.88 -23.17 21.53
CA LEU A 219 -6.74 -23.27 22.98
C LEU A 219 -7.20 -24.63 23.52
N ALA A 220 -8.34 -25.13 23.05
CA ALA A 220 -8.86 -26.44 23.43
C ALA A 220 -7.92 -27.60 23.04
N ALA A 221 -7.17 -27.44 21.95
CA ALA A 221 -6.14 -28.37 21.52
C ALA A 221 -4.80 -28.22 22.28
N GLY A 222 -4.69 -27.26 23.21
CA GLY A 222 -3.46 -27.02 23.99
C GLY A 222 -2.31 -26.40 23.20
N LEU A 223 -2.60 -25.76 22.05
CA LEU A 223 -1.58 -25.15 21.19
C LEU A 223 -1.30 -23.70 21.61
N ASN A 224 -0.03 -23.29 21.60
CA ASN A 224 0.42 -21.94 21.93
C ASN A 224 1.36 -21.39 20.83
N GLY A 225 1.39 -20.07 20.64
CA GLY A 225 2.24 -19.40 19.64
C GLY A 225 1.72 -19.48 18.21
N TYR A 226 0.44 -19.81 18.03
CA TYR A 226 -0.23 -19.86 16.73
C TYR A 226 -1.13 -18.64 16.51
N LEU A 227 -1.17 -18.15 15.29
CA LEU A 227 -2.12 -17.17 14.78
C LEU A 227 -3.29 -17.92 14.11
N ALA A 228 -4.53 -17.59 14.47
CA ALA A 228 -5.70 -18.09 13.76
C ALA A 228 -5.72 -17.53 12.33
N THR A 229 -5.95 -18.40 11.34
CA THR A 229 -5.96 -18.02 9.92
C THR A 229 -7.20 -18.57 9.24
N LEU A 230 -7.75 -17.78 8.31
CA LEU A 230 -8.83 -18.17 7.43
C LEU A 230 -8.37 -18.05 5.99
N THR A 231 -8.71 -19.05 5.18
CA THR A 231 -8.46 -19.02 3.73
C THR A 231 -9.77 -19.12 2.96
N ASN A 232 -9.71 -18.79 1.67
CA ASN A 232 -10.86 -18.80 0.78
C ASN A 232 -11.90 -17.68 1.04
N LEU A 233 -11.46 -16.52 1.51
CA LEU A 233 -12.30 -15.38 1.91
C LEU A 233 -13.10 -14.76 0.74
N LYS A 234 -12.67 -14.98 -0.51
CA LYS A 234 -13.43 -14.62 -1.73
C LYS A 234 -14.79 -15.31 -1.79
N ASN A 235 -14.87 -16.55 -1.29
CA ASN A 235 -16.07 -17.38 -1.32
C ASN A 235 -17.04 -17.06 -0.17
N PRO A 236 -18.30 -17.53 -0.22
CA PRO A 236 -19.23 -17.43 0.90
C PRO A 236 -18.68 -18.12 2.17
N VAL A 237 -19.17 -17.70 3.34
CA VAL A 237 -18.67 -18.10 4.66
C VAL A 237 -18.62 -19.63 4.84
N ASN A 238 -19.59 -20.34 4.29
CA ASN A 238 -19.66 -21.82 4.35
C ASN A 238 -18.51 -22.55 3.62
N LYS A 239 -17.76 -21.85 2.76
CA LYS A 239 -16.60 -22.38 2.03
C LYS A 239 -15.27 -21.89 2.61
N TRP A 240 -15.29 -21.11 3.70
CA TRP A 240 -14.07 -20.68 4.36
C TRP A 240 -13.39 -21.88 5.02
N ARG A 241 -12.06 -21.86 5.01
CA ARG A 241 -11.25 -22.90 5.63
C ARG A 241 -10.52 -22.31 6.82
N CYS A 242 -10.75 -22.93 7.97
CA CYS A 242 -10.12 -22.55 9.24
C CYS A 242 -8.78 -23.25 9.42
N GLY A 243 -7.80 -22.52 9.94
CA GLY A 243 -6.47 -23.02 10.22
C GLY A 243 -5.74 -22.22 11.28
N ALA A 244 -4.50 -22.62 11.55
CA ALA A 244 -3.62 -21.95 12.47
C ALA A 244 -2.19 -21.97 11.90
N ALA A 245 -1.49 -20.83 11.97
CA ALA A 245 -0.11 -20.70 11.50
C ALA A 245 0.80 -20.30 12.66
N PRO A 246 1.96 -20.95 12.87
CA PRO A 246 2.88 -20.57 13.93
C PRO A 246 3.44 -19.17 13.67
N ILE A 247 3.40 -18.29 14.68
CA ILE A 247 3.82 -16.89 14.54
C ILE A 247 5.28 -16.80 14.12
N THR A 248 6.12 -17.69 14.64
CA THR A 248 7.56 -17.76 14.34
C THR A 248 7.86 -18.01 12.86
N ALA A 249 6.98 -18.69 12.12
CA ALA A 249 7.16 -18.91 10.68
C ALA A 249 6.98 -17.63 9.84
N MET A 250 6.37 -16.60 10.42
CA MET A 250 6.15 -15.30 9.75
C MET A 250 7.14 -14.22 10.22
N MET A 251 7.92 -14.49 11.27
CA MET A 251 8.88 -13.53 11.80
C MET A 251 10.20 -13.60 11.03
N THR A 252 10.82 -12.45 10.80
CA THR A 252 12.22 -12.40 10.37
C THR A 252 13.02 -11.44 11.24
N VAL A 253 14.33 -11.64 11.29
CA VAL A 253 15.24 -10.77 12.04
C VAL A 253 15.92 -9.84 11.06
N ARG A 254 15.48 -8.57 11.00
CA ARG A 254 16.22 -7.54 10.29
C ARG A 254 17.34 -7.00 11.18
N ARG A 255 18.59 -7.11 10.73
CA ARG A 255 19.73 -6.41 11.34
C ARG A 255 19.69 -4.95 10.88
N TYR A 256 19.07 -4.07 11.66
CA TYR A 256 19.29 -2.63 11.47
C TYR A 256 20.44 -2.18 12.36
N GLY A 257 21.57 -1.87 11.71
CA GLY A 257 22.74 -1.31 12.37
C GLY A 257 23.90 -1.12 11.41
N HIS A 258 23.97 0.05 10.77
CA HIS A 258 25.25 0.63 10.35
C HIS A 258 25.41 1.91 11.17
N GLY A 259 26.06 1.77 12.32
CA GLY A 259 26.34 2.85 13.26
C GLY A 259 27.03 2.30 14.50
N PRO A 260 28.00 3.03 15.09
CA PRO A 260 28.80 2.56 16.23
C PRO A 260 28.00 2.33 17.53
N ALA A 261 26.71 2.72 17.57
CA ALA A 261 25.80 2.55 18.71
C ALA A 261 24.64 1.57 18.42
N ALA A 262 24.65 0.85 17.30
CA ALA A 262 23.59 -0.11 16.99
C ALA A 262 23.74 -1.36 17.86
N SER A 263 22.69 -1.69 18.63
CA SER A 263 22.62 -2.95 19.35
C SER A 263 22.84 -4.12 18.39
N SER A 264 23.87 -4.93 18.61
CA SER A 264 24.25 -6.10 17.81
C SER A 264 23.19 -7.23 17.79
N PHE A 265 22.13 -7.10 18.60
CA PHE A 265 21.04 -8.06 18.70
C PHE A 265 19.86 -7.63 17.81
N GLY A 266 19.65 -8.36 16.70
CA GLY A 266 18.47 -8.19 15.88
C GLY A 266 17.21 -8.65 16.63
N ARG A 267 16.18 -7.80 16.66
CA ARG A 267 14.88 -8.16 17.25
C ARG A 267 14.03 -8.88 16.20
N PRO A 268 13.46 -10.06 16.50
CA PRO A 268 12.55 -10.73 15.58
C PRO A 268 11.26 -9.91 15.47
N ALA A 269 10.83 -9.65 14.24
CA ALA A 269 9.63 -8.85 13.97
C ALA A 269 8.81 -9.46 12.83
N LEU A 270 7.50 -9.25 12.90
CA LEU A 270 6.61 -9.47 11.76
C LEU A 270 6.71 -8.24 10.85
N HIS A 271 7.14 -8.43 9.61
CA HIS A 271 7.23 -7.33 8.67
C HIS A 271 5.89 -7.11 7.97
N PRO A 272 5.48 -5.84 7.79
CA PRO A 272 4.27 -5.54 7.04
C PRO A 272 4.44 -5.98 5.59
N ALA A 273 3.41 -6.64 5.04
CA ALA A 273 3.32 -6.89 3.61
C ALA A 273 2.97 -5.57 2.92
N THR A 274 3.80 -5.15 1.96
CA THR A 274 3.57 -3.96 1.13
C THR A 274 2.74 -4.32 -0.10
N VAL A 275 2.31 -3.32 -0.86
CA VAL A 275 1.68 -3.54 -2.16
C VAL A 275 2.66 -4.20 -3.11
N ASP A 276 2.22 -5.25 -3.82
CA ASP A 276 3.02 -5.88 -4.88
C ASP A 276 2.83 -5.13 -6.20
N LEU A 277 3.87 -4.44 -6.66
CA LEU A 277 3.91 -3.72 -7.94
C LEU A 277 3.89 -4.66 -9.17
N ARG A 278 3.94 -5.98 -8.96
CA ARG A 278 3.71 -7.00 -10.01
C ARG A 278 2.38 -7.73 -9.83
N GLY A 279 1.60 -7.35 -8.82
CA GLY A 279 0.30 -7.96 -8.53
C GLY A 279 -0.78 -7.50 -9.50
N LYS A 280 -1.80 -8.36 -9.69
CA LYS A 280 -2.95 -8.10 -10.57
C LYS A 280 -3.70 -6.81 -10.19
N THR A 281 -3.82 -6.54 -8.90
CA THR A 281 -4.50 -5.35 -8.38
C THR A 281 -3.81 -4.06 -8.82
N TYR A 282 -2.48 -4.04 -8.79
CA TYR A 282 -1.69 -2.92 -9.28
C TYR A 282 -1.74 -2.81 -10.80
N GLU A 283 -1.74 -3.94 -11.51
CA GLU A 283 -1.88 -3.97 -12.96
C GLU A 283 -3.22 -3.35 -13.42
N LEU A 284 -4.34 -3.67 -12.76
CA LEU A 284 -5.65 -3.07 -13.03
C LEU A 284 -5.65 -1.54 -12.83
N LEU A 285 -5.01 -1.08 -11.75
CA LEU A 285 -4.82 0.36 -11.52
C LEU A 285 -4.01 0.98 -12.66
N ARG A 286 -2.88 0.39 -13.02
CA ARG A 286 -1.99 0.92 -14.06
C ARG A 286 -2.66 1.01 -15.43
N GLN A 287 -3.46 0.01 -15.80
CA GLN A 287 -4.23 0.01 -17.05
C GLN A 287 -5.27 1.14 -17.11
N SER A 288 -5.83 1.50 -15.95
CA SER A 288 -6.92 2.49 -15.83
C SER A 288 -6.43 3.89 -15.43
N ALA A 289 -5.15 4.04 -15.06
CA ALA A 289 -4.60 5.27 -14.49
C ALA A 289 -4.71 6.48 -15.43
N THR A 290 -4.43 6.31 -16.73
CA THR A 290 -4.56 7.40 -17.71
C THR A 290 -6.01 7.84 -17.89
N THR A 291 -6.93 6.88 -17.90
CA THR A 291 -8.38 7.14 -17.97
C THR A 291 -8.83 7.89 -16.72
N PHE A 292 -8.45 7.44 -15.52
CA PHE A 292 -8.83 8.14 -14.27
C PHE A 292 -8.26 9.56 -14.21
N LEU A 293 -7.03 9.74 -14.71
CA LEU A 293 -6.36 11.04 -14.69
C LEU A 293 -7.06 12.06 -15.58
N LEU A 294 -7.42 11.68 -16.80
CA LEU A 294 -7.98 12.60 -17.79
C LEU A 294 -9.50 12.65 -17.75
N ASP A 295 -10.16 11.51 -17.60
CA ASP A 295 -11.62 11.38 -17.59
C ASP A 295 -12.16 11.41 -16.16
N ASP A 296 -13.26 12.14 -15.94
CA ASP A 296 -13.88 12.25 -14.61
C ASP A 296 -14.83 11.08 -14.35
N VAL A 297 -14.27 9.86 -14.42
CA VAL A 297 -14.99 8.58 -14.25
C VAL A 297 -15.13 8.16 -12.78
N TYR A 298 -15.45 9.14 -11.92
CA TYR A 298 -15.62 8.91 -10.49
C TYR A 298 -16.72 7.89 -10.22
N ARG A 299 -16.46 7.00 -9.26
CA ARG A 299 -17.43 5.99 -8.82
C ARG A 299 -17.84 6.26 -7.38
N ASN A 300 -19.13 6.17 -7.10
CA ASN A 300 -19.64 6.24 -5.73
C ASN A 300 -20.16 4.86 -5.28
N PRO A 301 -19.45 4.15 -4.38
CA PRO A 301 -19.88 2.85 -3.88
C PRO A 301 -21.08 2.95 -2.91
N GLY A 302 -21.43 4.15 -2.45
CA GLY A 302 -22.47 4.36 -1.45
C GLY A 302 -22.05 3.98 -0.03
N PRO A 303 -22.95 4.14 0.95
CA PRO A 303 -22.71 3.74 2.33
C PRO A 303 -22.71 2.23 2.51
N LEU A 304 -21.99 1.76 3.53
CA LEU A 304 -22.03 0.37 3.99
C LEU A 304 -23.48 -0.07 4.21
N GLN A 305 -23.87 -1.17 3.57
CA GLN A 305 -25.18 -1.79 3.74
C GLN A 305 -25.07 -3.01 4.67
N PHE A 306 -26.06 -3.19 5.55
CA PHE A 306 -26.15 -4.37 6.42
C PHE A 306 -27.22 -5.36 5.96
N ASP A 307 -28.12 -4.90 5.09
CA ASP A 307 -29.18 -5.69 4.50
C ASP A 307 -29.28 -5.38 2.98
N GLY A 308 -29.88 -6.29 2.23
CA GLY A 308 -30.03 -6.19 0.78
C GLY A 308 -28.79 -6.62 -0.03
N PRO A 309 -28.80 -6.38 -1.35
CA PRO A 309 -27.82 -6.95 -2.28
C PRO A 309 -26.39 -6.43 -2.10
N GLY A 310 -26.22 -5.26 -1.47
CA GLY A 310 -24.91 -4.66 -1.19
C GLY A 310 -24.26 -5.13 0.11
N ALA A 311 -24.97 -5.88 0.97
CA ALA A 311 -24.49 -6.23 2.31
C ALA A 311 -23.27 -7.17 2.30
N ASP A 312 -23.16 -8.02 1.27
CA ASP A 312 -22.06 -8.98 1.11
C ASP A 312 -20.90 -8.42 0.26
N ALA A 313 -20.85 -7.10 0.05
CA ALA A 313 -19.78 -6.46 -0.71
C ALA A 313 -18.41 -6.64 -0.03
N LYS A 314 -17.43 -7.12 -0.78
CA LYS A 314 -16.04 -7.34 -0.34
C LYS A 314 -15.10 -6.32 -1.00
N ALA A 315 -13.90 -6.18 -0.43
CA ALA A 315 -12.85 -5.36 -1.03
C ALA A 315 -12.46 -5.88 -2.42
N LEU A 316 -12.21 -4.96 -3.35
CA LEU A 316 -11.80 -5.28 -4.72
C LEU A 316 -10.43 -5.95 -4.73
N THR A 317 -9.48 -5.46 -3.94
CA THR A 317 -8.19 -6.10 -3.67
C THR A 317 -8.37 -7.57 -3.34
N LEU A 318 -9.22 -7.90 -2.36
CA LEU A 318 -9.48 -9.28 -1.97
C LEU A 318 -10.07 -10.12 -3.11
N CYS A 319 -10.93 -9.55 -3.95
CA CYS A 319 -11.57 -10.26 -5.07
C CYS A 319 -10.63 -10.48 -6.25
N VAL A 320 -9.77 -9.51 -6.54
CA VAL A 320 -8.84 -9.49 -7.68
C VAL A 320 -7.57 -10.29 -7.38
N GLU A 321 -7.10 -10.29 -6.13
CA GLU A 321 -5.88 -10.98 -5.74
C GLU A 321 -6.03 -12.48 -5.89
N ASP A 322 -5.44 -13.07 -6.93
CA ASP A 322 -5.33 -14.52 -7.08
C ASP A 322 -4.13 -15.07 -6.30
N GLN A 323 -4.07 -14.74 -5.01
CA GLN A 323 -3.16 -15.36 -4.05
C GLN A 323 -3.71 -16.68 -3.53
N ASP A 324 -4.33 -17.50 -4.39
CA ASP A 324 -4.65 -18.88 -4.02
C ASP A 324 -3.41 -19.76 -4.19
N TYR A 325 -2.30 -19.38 -3.57
CA TYR A 325 -1.05 -20.13 -3.64
C TYR A 325 -1.28 -21.58 -3.20
N MET A 326 -2.03 -21.77 -2.11
CA MET A 326 -2.36 -23.09 -1.58
C MET A 326 -3.32 -23.86 -2.48
N GLY A 327 -4.32 -23.22 -3.09
CA GLY A 327 -5.18 -23.87 -4.07
C GLY A 327 -4.45 -24.22 -5.35
N ARG A 328 -3.49 -23.40 -5.82
CA ARG A 328 -2.61 -23.73 -6.96
C ARG A 328 -1.66 -24.88 -6.65
N ILE A 329 -1.12 -24.94 -5.43
CA ILE A 329 -0.36 -26.12 -4.98
C ILE A 329 -1.27 -27.35 -4.98
N LYS A 330 -2.50 -27.23 -4.48
CA LYS A 330 -3.44 -28.33 -4.45
C LYS A 330 -3.85 -28.77 -5.86
N GLU A 331 -4.08 -27.83 -6.78
CA GLU A 331 -4.39 -28.10 -8.19
C GLU A 331 -3.21 -28.81 -8.87
N LEU A 332 -1.97 -28.37 -8.59
CA LEU A 332 -0.76 -29.06 -9.04
C LEU A 332 -0.69 -30.49 -8.49
N GLN A 333 -0.98 -30.70 -7.19
CA GLN A 333 -1.05 -32.05 -6.60
C GLN A 333 -2.11 -32.91 -7.28
N GLU A 334 -3.30 -32.35 -7.56
CA GLU A 334 -4.37 -33.05 -8.28
C GLU A 334 -3.94 -33.44 -9.71
N TYR A 335 -3.19 -32.59 -10.42
CA TYR A 335 -2.61 -32.96 -11.72
C TYR A 335 -1.56 -34.07 -11.59
N LEU A 336 -0.69 -34.02 -10.58
CA LEU A 336 0.30 -35.08 -10.31
C LEU A 336 -0.39 -36.41 -9.99
N ASP A 337 -1.47 -36.39 -9.23
CA ASP A 337 -2.27 -37.58 -8.91
C ASP A 337 -3.00 -38.13 -10.15
N LYS A 338 -3.50 -37.26 -11.04
CA LYS A 338 -4.05 -37.67 -12.35
C LYS A 338 -3.00 -38.37 -13.20
N VAL A 339 -1.79 -37.80 -13.31
CA VAL A 339 -0.67 -38.43 -14.03
C VAL A 339 -0.34 -39.78 -13.41
N ARG A 340 -0.24 -39.86 -12.08
CA ARG A 340 -0.01 -41.12 -11.36
C ARG A 340 -1.09 -42.17 -11.63
N THR A 341 -2.34 -41.74 -11.82
CA THR A 341 -3.47 -42.63 -12.12
C THR A 341 -3.43 -43.16 -13.55
N ILE A 342 -3.00 -42.33 -14.50
CA ILE A 342 -2.85 -42.71 -15.92
C ILE A 342 -1.69 -43.70 -16.12
N VAL A 343 -0.59 -43.50 -15.39
CA VAL A 343 0.65 -44.30 -15.52
C VAL A 343 0.65 -45.55 -14.62
N LYS A 344 -0.52 -46.15 -14.39
CA LYS A 344 -0.64 -47.38 -13.61
C LYS A 344 -0.03 -48.60 -14.34
N PRO A 345 0.33 -49.68 -13.61
CA PRO A 345 0.78 -50.93 -14.23
C PRO A 345 -0.26 -51.44 -15.24
N GLY A 346 0.14 -51.55 -16.51
CA GLY A 346 -0.77 -51.89 -17.63
C GLY A 346 -0.97 -50.76 -18.66
N CYS A 347 -0.40 -49.58 -18.46
CA CYS A 347 -0.38 -48.51 -19.48
C CYS A 347 0.55 -48.84 -20.67
N THR A 348 0.27 -48.24 -21.83
CA THR A 348 1.10 -48.42 -23.03
C THR A 348 2.46 -47.72 -22.89
N GLN A 349 3.47 -48.28 -23.54
CA GLN A 349 4.85 -47.77 -23.46
C GLN A 349 4.98 -46.33 -23.95
N ASP A 350 4.14 -45.93 -24.91
CA ASP A 350 4.13 -44.56 -25.45
C ASP A 350 3.60 -43.54 -24.45
N VAL A 351 2.56 -43.89 -23.69
CA VAL A 351 2.00 -43.03 -22.63
C VAL A 351 3.02 -42.83 -21.51
N LEU A 352 3.73 -43.90 -21.12
CA LEU A 352 4.80 -43.82 -20.11
C LEU A 352 5.96 -42.93 -20.59
N LYS A 353 6.41 -43.08 -21.84
CA LYS A 353 7.46 -42.24 -22.43
C LYS A 353 7.05 -40.77 -22.51
N ALA A 354 5.82 -40.49 -22.93
CA ALA A 354 5.29 -39.13 -23.00
C ALA A 354 5.21 -38.46 -21.61
N ALA A 355 4.70 -39.18 -20.61
CA ALA A 355 4.63 -38.68 -19.24
C ALA A 355 6.02 -38.38 -18.65
N LEU A 356 6.98 -39.28 -18.84
CA LEU A 356 8.36 -39.08 -18.38
C LEU A 356 9.02 -37.86 -19.04
N SER A 357 8.85 -37.70 -20.36
CA SER A 357 9.41 -36.56 -21.10
C SER A 357 8.80 -35.23 -20.63
N ALA A 358 7.48 -35.17 -20.47
CA ALA A 358 6.80 -33.98 -20.00
C ALA A 358 7.23 -33.61 -18.57
N MET A 359 7.27 -34.59 -17.65
CA MET A 359 7.70 -34.36 -16.27
C MET A 359 9.16 -33.91 -16.18
N ALA A 360 10.07 -34.52 -16.96
CA ALA A 360 11.47 -34.10 -17.01
C ALA A 360 11.62 -32.65 -17.51
N SER A 361 10.84 -32.25 -18.53
CA SER A 361 10.82 -30.86 -19.00
C SER A 361 10.34 -29.90 -17.92
N VAL A 362 9.26 -30.24 -17.22
CA VAL A 362 8.74 -29.43 -16.11
C VAL A 362 9.79 -29.29 -15.00
N THR A 363 10.46 -30.36 -14.60
CA THR A 363 11.52 -30.32 -13.57
C THR A 363 12.70 -29.44 -13.99
N ASN A 364 13.11 -29.50 -15.26
CA ASN A 364 14.20 -28.67 -15.79
C ASN A 364 13.84 -27.18 -15.83
N ILE A 365 12.62 -26.84 -16.26
CA ILE A 365 12.15 -25.45 -16.25
C ILE A 365 12.13 -24.92 -14.81
N LEU A 366 11.58 -25.70 -13.87
CA LEU A 366 11.47 -25.31 -12.47
C LEU A 366 12.85 -25.16 -11.79
N SER A 367 13.83 -26.00 -12.12
CA SER A 367 15.19 -25.90 -11.56
C SER A 367 15.94 -24.66 -12.07
N VAL A 368 15.71 -24.27 -13.32
CA VAL A 368 16.23 -23.00 -13.87
C VAL A 368 15.58 -21.81 -13.18
N MET A 369 14.24 -21.84 -13.00
CA MET A 369 13.51 -20.76 -12.32
C MET A 369 13.88 -20.64 -10.84
N SER A 370 14.10 -21.74 -10.13
CA SER A 370 14.52 -21.70 -8.72
C SER A 370 15.93 -21.14 -8.54
N ASN A 371 16.80 -21.35 -9.52
CA ASN A 371 18.18 -20.85 -9.48
C ASN A 371 18.30 -19.39 -9.94
N GLY A 372 17.36 -18.89 -10.76
CA GLY A 372 17.32 -17.48 -11.19
C GLY A 372 16.84 -16.49 -10.12
N GLY A 373 16.26 -16.95 -9.01
CA GLY A 373 15.80 -16.10 -7.91
C GLY A 373 16.92 -15.58 -6.98
N ASN A 374 18.15 -16.06 -7.14
CA ASN A 374 19.31 -15.69 -6.30
C ASN A 374 20.24 -14.64 -6.92
N THR A 375 19.89 -14.06 -8.08
CA THR A 375 20.63 -12.93 -8.63
C THR A 375 20.09 -11.62 -8.06
N ASN A 376 20.64 -11.24 -6.91
CA ASN A 376 20.57 -9.88 -6.37
C ASN A 376 21.11 -8.87 -7.38
N PHE A 377 20.32 -7.84 -7.68
CA PHE A 377 20.80 -6.48 -7.95
C PHE A 377 19.86 -5.47 -7.31
#